data_AF-A0A9E1P5H4-F1
#
_entry.id   AF-A0A9E1P5H4-F1
#
_cell.length_a   1.000
_cell.length_b   1.000
_cell.length_c   1.000
_cell.angle_alpha   90.00
_cell.angle_beta   90.00
_cell.angle_gamma   90.00
#
_symmetry.space_group_name_H-M   'P 1'
#
loop_
_entity.id
_entity.type
_entity.pdbx_description
1 polymer ?
#
loop_
_entity_poly.entity_id
_entity_poly.type
_entity_poly.pdbx_seq_one_letter_code
_entity_poly.pdbx_strand_id
1 'polypeptide(L)'
;MTIKTYFQASSHRFYGSVVALIMLVLYETLIIWGELPNGGIVRNAPEAWLRSILSFIGVSHYYISFMLVTLALVTIPVFYRSGVTIKKSVIFGMVGEAIFWGIATGYIIRLFMVNLFMFSGEFSNSFLANLGLAIGAGLFEELLFRVLLTTFLIYLFSQLFSNKFISILISVVLASFLFSLVHYMGNMADYFTISSFMFRFFAGFWFTLLYTVRGFAITCMAHAFYDIYVIFFLS
;
A
#
# COMPACT_ATOMS: atom_id res chain seq x y z
N MET A 1 7.36 -4.16 -27.14
CA MET A 1 8.25 -3.91 -25.99
C MET A 1 8.63 -5.27 -25.41
N THR A 2 9.90 -5.54 -25.09
CA THR A 2 10.28 -6.83 -24.50
C THR A 2 9.91 -6.86 -23.02
N ILE A 3 9.67 -8.04 -22.45
CA ILE A 3 9.35 -8.21 -21.01
C ILE A 3 10.42 -7.52 -20.14
N LYS A 4 11.70 -7.72 -20.44
CA LYS A 4 12.81 -7.09 -19.71
C LYS A 4 12.74 -5.56 -19.70
N THR A 5 12.49 -4.95 -20.87
CA THR A 5 12.38 -3.49 -20.98
C THR A 5 11.14 -2.93 -20.27
N TYR A 6 10.03 -3.69 -20.27
CA TYR A 6 8.84 -3.34 -19.51
C TYR A 6 9.10 -3.37 -17.99
N PHE A 7 9.73 -4.43 -17.47
CA PHE A 7 10.02 -4.58 -16.05
C PHE A 7 10.93 -3.45 -15.54
N GLN A 8 11.98 -3.12 -16.30
CA GLN A 8 12.89 -2.02 -15.97
C GLN A 8 12.20 -0.65 -15.98
N ALA A 9 11.34 -0.40 -16.98
CA ALA A 9 10.62 0.86 -17.09
C ALA A 9 9.58 1.03 -15.96
N SER A 10 8.75 0.02 -15.73
CA SER A 10 7.66 0.04 -14.74
C SER A 10 8.14 0.10 -13.29
N SER A 11 9.35 -0.38 -12.98
CA SER A 11 9.95 -0.28 -11.64
C SER A 11 10.60 1.08 -11.34
N HIS A 12 10.60 2.00 -12.30
CA HIS A 12 11.21 3.32 -12.09
C HIS A 12 10.37 4.18 -11.13
N ARG A 13 11.03 4.89 -10.21
CA ARG A 13 10.39 5.71 -9.15
C ARG A 13 9.43 6.77 -9.69
N PHE A 14 9.70 7.30 -10.88
CA PHE A 14 8.79 8.20 -11.60
C PHE A 14 7.37 7.64 -11.71
N TYR A 15 7.22 6.38 -12.13
CA TYR A 15 5.90 5.74 -12.22
C TYR A 15 5.28 5.57 -10.84
N GLY A 16 6.08 5.31 -9.80
CA GLY A 16 5.65 5.32 -8.40
C GLY A 16 4.99 6.64 -8.00
N SER A 17 5.61 7.78 -8.32
CA SER A 17 5.04 9.10 -8.03
C SER A 17 3.77 9.40 -8.80
N VAL A 18 3.72 9.05 -10.09
CA VAL A 18 2.51 9.25 -10.92
C VAL A 18 1.36 8.40 -10.38
N VAL A 19 1.61 7.12 -10.07
CA VAL A 19 0.62 6.22 -9.49
C VAL A 19 0.18 6.70 -8.10
N ALA A 20 1.11 7.14 -7.25
CA ALA A 20 0.81 7.70 -5.93
C ALA A 20 -0.17 8.87 -6.04
N LEU A 21 0.09 9.81 -6.95
CA LEU A 21 -0.77 10.97 -7.17
C LEU A 21 -2.16 10.55 -7.65
N ILE A 22 -2.24 9.64 -8.64
CA ILE A 22 -3.52 9.14 -9.17
C ILE A 22 -4.32 8.46 -8.06
N MET A 23 -3.71 7.54 -7.31
CA MET A 23 -4.36 6.83 -6.21
C MET A 23 -4.78 7.79 -5.11
N LEU A 24 -3.97 8.80 -4.77
CA LEU A 24 -4.30 9.79 -3.75
C LEU A 24 -5.52 10.63 -4.14
N VAL A 25 -5.58 11.12 -5.38
CA VAL A 25 -6.72 11.91 -5.86
C VAL A 25 -7.99 11.06 -5.90
N LEU A 26 -7.89 9.81 -6.39
CA LEU A 26 -9.02 8.87 -6.39
C LEU A 26 -9.49 8.58 -4.96
N TYR A 27 -8.56 8.31 -4.06
CA TYR A 27 -8.81 8.05 -2.64
C TYR A 27 -9.57 9.19 -1.97
N GLU A 28 -9.05 10.42 -2.05
CA GLU A 28 -9.68 11.59 -1.42
C GLU A 28 -11.09 11.83 -1.98
N THR A 29 -11.26 11.66 -3.30
CA THR A 29 -12.58 11.83 -3.95
C THR A 29 -13.57 10.77 -3.45
N LEU A 30 -13.17 9.50 -3.41
CA LEU A 30 -14.03 8.40 -2.98
C LEU A 30 -14.42 8.50 -1.51
N ILE A 31 -13.51 8.94 -0.65
CA ILE A 31 -13.78 9.08 0.78
C ILE A 31 -14.74 10.25 1.05
N ILE A 32 -14.63 11.36 0.33
CA ILE A 32 -15.57 12.49 0.46
C ILE A 32 -16.95 12.09 -0.08
N TRP A 33 -17.02 11.36 -1.18
CA TRP A 33 -18.31 10.94 -1.76
C TRP A 33 -18.90 9.68 -1.12
N GLY A 34 -18.09 8.93 -0.38
CA GLY A 34 -18.47 7.71 0.30
C GLY A 34 -18.91 7.90 1.75
N GLU A 35 -19.09 9.14 2.22
CA GLU A 35 -19.47 9.49 3.60
C GLU A 35 -20.54 8.54 4.17
N LEU A 36 -20.31 8.11 5.42
CA LEU A 36 -21.24 7.24 6.13
C LEU A 36 -22.56 7.96 6.44
N PRO A 37 -23.67 7.25 6.68
CA PRO A 37 -24.98 7.86 6.96
C PRO A 37 -25.01 8.83 8.15
N ASN A 38 -24.03 8.74 9.06
CA ASN A 38 -23.86 9.64 10.20
C ASN A 38 -22.95 10.85 9.91
N GLY A 39 -22.54 11.06 8.65
CA GLY A 39 -21.55 12.07 8.24
C GLY A 39 -20.11 11.72 8.63
N GLY A 40 -19.86 10.49 9.11
CA GLY A 40 -18.55 10.03 9.51
C GLY A 40 -17.68 9.66 8.31
N ILE A 41 -16.38 9.95 8.41
CA ILE A 41 -15.37 9.55 7.43
C ILE A 41 -14.42 8.54 8.09
N VAL A 42 -14.38 7.31 7.56
CA VAL A 42 -13.41 6.28 7.98
C VAL A 42 -12.17 6.39 7.11
N ARG A 43 -11.00 6.26 7.73
CA ARG A 43 -9.69 6.38 7.07
C ARG A 43 -8.78 5.25 7.48
N ASN A 44 -7.87 4.89 6.59
CA ASN A 44 -6.84 3.89 6.88
C ASN A 44 -5.89 4.39 7.98
N ALA A 45 -5.39 3.48 8.81
CA ALA A 45 -4.59 3.85 9.98
C ALA A 45 -3.31 4.65 9.62
N PRO A 46 -2.50 4.27 8.61
CA PRO A 46 -1.32 5.06 8.25
C PRO A 46 -1.64 6.48 7.77
N GLU A 47 -2.78 6.66 7.09
CA GLU A 47 -3.22 8.00 6.72
C GLU A 47 -3.65 8.80 7.96
N ALA A 48 -4.43 8.20 8.86
CA ALA A 48 -4.86 8.86 10.09
C ALA A 48 -3.67 9.30 10.95
N TRP A 49 -2.61 8.49 11.03
CA TRP A 49 -1.36 8.85 11.70
C TRP A 49 -0.64 10.00 10.99
N LEU A 50 -0.54 9.94 9.65
CA LEU A 50 0.06 11.02 8.88
C LEU A 50 -0.69 12.34 9.11
N ARG A 51 -2.02 12.34 9.05
CA ARG A 51 -2.84 13.52 9.36
C ARG A 51 -2.64 14.01 10.78
N SER A 52 -2.53 13.10 11.76
CA SER A 52 -2.26 13.44 13.16
C SER A 52 -0.92 14.14 13.33
N ILE A 53 0.15 13.64 12.68
CA ILE A 53 1.47 14.27 12.68
C ILE A 53 1.43 15.67 12.07
N LEU A 54 0.74 15.81 10.93
CA LEU A 54 0.60 17.11 10.26
C LEU A 54 -0.19 18.11 11.11
N SER A 55 -1.23 17.63 11.79
CA SER A 55 -2.02 18.45 12.71
C SER A 55 -1.20 18.86 13.93
N PHE A 56 -0.36 17.97 14.45
CA PHE A 56 0.54 18.24 15.57
C PHE A 56 1.55 19.36 15.26
N ILE A 57 2.03 19.45 14.02
CA ILE A 57 2.92 20.55 13.57
C ILE A 57 2.15 21.81 13.13
N GLY A 58 0.83 21.86 13.36
CA GLY A 58 0.01 23.05 13.13
C GLY A 58 -0.70 23.13 11.78
N VAL A 59 -0.67 22.08 10.95
CA VAL A 59 -1.42 22.06 9.69
C VAL A 59 -2.90 21.83 10.00
N SER A 60 -3.74 22.82 9.69
CA SER A 60 -5.19 22.70 9.85
C SER A 60 -5.74 21.54 9.02
N HIS A 61 -6.71 20.80 9.57
CA HIS A 61 -7.37 19.67 8.90
C HIS A 61 -7.92 20.02 7.52
N TYR A 62 -8.36 21.27 7.30
CA TYR A 62 -8.84 21.77 6.01
C TYR A 62 -7.78 21.75 4.90
N TYR A 63 -6.49 21.86 5.24
CA TYR A 63 -5.40 21.96 4.27
C TYR A 63 -4.61 20.66 4.08
N ILE A 64 -4.85 19.62 4.88
CA ILE A 64 -4.03 18.40 4.84
C ILE A 64 -4.10 17.73 3.48
N SER A 65 -5.30 17.50 2.92
CA SER A 65 -5.44 16.84 1.62
C SER A 65 -4.77 17.63 0.50
N PHE A 66 -4.92 18.97 0.50
CA PHE A 66 -4.23 19.86 -0.44
C PHE A 66 -2.70 19.72 -0.33
N MET A 67 -2.16 19.68 0.88
CA MET A 67 -0.73 19.52 1.11
C MET A 67 -0.23 18.14 0.69
N LEU A 68 -0.97 17.05 0.94
CA LEU A 68 -0.61 15.71 0.49
C LEU A 68 -0.54 15.63 -1.04
N VAL A 69 -1.53 16.19 -1.75
CA VAL A 69 -1.55 16.27 -3.21
C VAL A 69 -0.37 17.09 -3.72
N THR A 70 -0.09 18.23 -3.08
CA THR A 70 1.05 19.09 -3.43
C THR A 70 2.38 18.36 -3.25
N LEU A 71 2.58 17.64 -2.13
CA LEU A 71 3.77 16.81 -1.90
C LEU A 71 3.90 15.72 -2.98
N ALA A 72 2.81 15.02 -3.29
CA ALA A 72 2.80 14.00 -4.34
C ALA A 72 3.18 14.59 -5.70
N LEU A 73 2.65 15.75 -6.07
CA LEU A 73 3.01 16.48 -7.30
C LEU A 73 4.50 16.83 -7.35
N VAL A 74 5.06 17.33 -6.25
CA VAL A 74 6.49 17.68 -6.16
C VAL A 74 7.40 16.47 -6.36
N THR A 75 6.97 15.26 -5.98
CA THR A 75 7.78 14.06 -6.20
C THR A 75 7.99 13.73 -7.68
N ILE A 76 7.06 14.12 -8.57
CA ILE A 76 7.14 13.83 -10.01
C ILE A 76 8.39 14.43 -10.67
N PRO A 77 8.65 15.75 -10.61
CA PRO A 77 9.87 16.33 -11.18
C PRO A 77 11.13 15.85 -10.45
N VAL A 78 11.08 15.57 -9.14
CA VAL A 78 12.22 15.04 -8.37
C VAL A 78 12.68 13.68 -8.90
N PHE A 79 11.74 12.82 -9.28
CA PHE A 79 12.04 11.50 -9.84
C PHE A 79 12.07 11.47 -11.37
N TYR A 80 11.80 12.60 -12.03
CA TYR A 80 11.95 12.74 -13.47
C TYR A 80 13.44 12.89 -13.81
N ARG A 81 14.03 11.85 -14.40
CA ARG A 81 15.42 11.85 -14.88
C ARG A 81 15.44 11.80 -16.41
N SER A 82 16.49 12.38 -17.00
CA SER A 82 16.74 12.31 -18.45
C SER A 82 16.75 10.85 -18.93
N GLY A 83 15.82 10.49 -19.80
CA GLY A 83 15.64 9.12 -20.30
C GLY A 83 14.33 8.44 -19.90
N VAL A 84 13.54 9.02 -18.97
CA VAL A 84 12.19 8.54 -18.69
C VAL A 84 11.27 8.89 -19.86
N THR A 85 10.86 7.87 -20.62
CA THR A 85 9.85 8.00 -21.67
C THR A 85 8.52 7.48 -21.15
N ILE A 86 7.52 8.37 -21.06
CA ILE A 86 6.17 8.00 -20.66
C ILE A 86 5.52 7.26 -21.82
N LYS A 87 5.31 5.95 -21.65
CA LYS A 87 4.66 5.12 -22.66
C LYS A 87 3.34 4.62 -22.13
N LYS A 88 2.24 4.90 -22.86
CA LYS A 88 0.90 4.43 -22.51
C LYS A 88 0.85 2.91 -22.30
N SER A 89 1.58 2.16 -23.13
CA SER A 89 1.69 0.70 -23.01
C SER A 89 2.32 0.23 -21.71
N VAL A 90 3.23 1.00 -21.10
CA VAL A 90 3.78 0.68 -19.77
C VAL A 90 2.71 0.88 -18.72
N ILE A 91 1.98 2.00 -18.75
CA ILE A 91 0.91 2.30 -17.78
C ILE A 91 -0.19 1.22 -17.82
N PHE A 92 -0.71 0.88 -19.00
CA PHE A 92 -1.72 -0.19 -19.12
C PHE A 92 -1.18 -1.56 -18.74
N GLY A 93 0.08 -1.85 -19.09
CA GLY A 93 0.76 -3.08 -18.65
C GLY A 93 0.85 -3.18 -17.13
N MET A 94 1.15 -2.06 -16.45
CA MET A 94 1.25 -2.01 -15.00
C MET A 94 -0.10 -2.25 -14.32
N VAL A 95 -1.19 -1.69 -14.85
CA VAL A 95 -2.54 -1.96 -14.33
C VAL A 95 -2.89 -3.44 -14.48
N GLY A 96 -2.65 -4.02 -15.67
CA GLY A 96 -2.90 -5.46 -15.90
C GLY A 96 -2.06 -6.37 -14.99
N GLU A 97 -0.78 -6.04 -14.81
CA GLU A 97 0.10 -6.76 -13.90
C GLU A 97 -0.36 -6.62 -12.43
N ALA A 98 -0.78 -5.43 -12.00
CA ALA A 98 -1.25 -5.20 -10.66
C ALA A 98 -2.57 -5.94 -10.36
N ILE A 99 -3.50 -5.99 -11.32
CA ILE A 99 -4.73 -6.80 -11.21
C ILE A 99 -4.36 -8.28 -11.07
N PHE A 100 -3.46 -8.78 -11.92
CA PHE A 100 -2.99 -10.16 -11.83
C PHE A 100 -2.40 -10.47 -10.45
N TRP A 101 -1.50 -9.61 -9.95
CA TRP A 101 -0.92 -9.81 -8.63
C TRP A 101 -1.95 -9.68 -7.50
N GLY A 102 -2.91 -8.76 -7.59
CA GLY A 102 -3.97 -8.62 -6.59
C GLY A 102 -4.83 -9.88 -6.49
N ILE A 103 -5.30 -10.40 -7.62
CA ILE A 103 -6.10 -11.64 -7.66
C ILE A 103 -5.26 -12.85 -7.23
N ALA A 104 -4.03 -12.96 -7.72
CA ALA A 104 -3.12 -14.04 -7.34
C ALA A 104 -2.84 -14.03 -5.84
N THR A 105 -2.67 -12.85 -5.24
CA THR A 105 -2.52 -12.68 -3.78
C THR A 105 -3.75 -13.18 -3.05
N GLY A 106 -4.95 -12.83 -3.52
CA GLY A 106 -6.22 -13.34 -3.00
C GLY A 106 -6.28 -14.86 -2.98
N TYR A 107 -5.91 -15.50 -4.08
CA TYR A 107 -5.84 -16.96 -4.17
C TYR A 107 -4.76 -17.57 -3.27
N ILE A 108 -3.55 -17.03 -3.28
CA ILE A 108 -2.42 -17.52 -2.47
C ILE A 108 -2.81 -17.46 -0.99
N ILE A 109 -3.25 -16.30 -0.53
CA ILE A 109 -3.67 -16.10 0.87
C ILE A 109 -4.81 -17.06 1.23
N ARG A 110 -5.81 -17.22 0.36
CA ARG A 110 -6.88 -18.20 0.57
C ARG A 110 -6.33 -19.62 0.71
N LEU A 111 -5.44 -20.07 -0.18
CA LEU A 111 -4.86 -21.42 -0.12
C LEU A 111 -4.09 -21.69 1.17
N PHE A 112 -3.34 -20.70 1.68
CA PHE A 112 -2.65 -20.82 2.96
C PHE A 112 -3.61 -20.81 4.16
N MET A 113 -4.79 -20.22 4.02
CA MET A 113 -5.69 -19.88 5.13
C MET A 113 -7.03 -20.65 5.14
N VAL A 114 -7.31 -21.53 4.15
CA VAL A 114 -8.54 -22.36 4.11
C VAL A 114 -8.72 -23.23 5.37
N ASN A 115 -7.65 -23.49 6.14
CA ASN A 115 -7.72 -24.21 7.41
C ASN A 115 -7.79 -23.29 8.66
N LEU A 116 -7.81 -21.96 8.51
CA LEU A 116 -7.47 -21.03 9.61
C LEU A 116 -8.17 -19.65 9.53
N PHE A 117 -9.49 -19.62 9.32
CA PHE A 117 -10.41 -18.49 9.59
C PHE A 117 -10.90 -17.62 8.41
N MET A 118 -12.11 -17.11 8.66
CA MET A 118 -12.85 -16.06 7.95
C MET A 118 -12.16 -14.70 8.10
N PHE A 119 -12.17 -13.90 7.04
CA PHE A 119 -11.89 -12.47 7.10
C PHE A 119 -12.94 -11.79 7.98
N SER A 120 -12.52 -11.06 9.03
CA SER A 120 -13.41 -10.39 9.99
C SER A 120 -13.24 -8.87 9.96
N GLY A 121 -13.14 -8.28 8.77
CA GLY A 121 -13.22 -6.83 8.62
C GLY A 121 -14.67 -6.39 8.56
N GLU A 122 -15.07 -5.40 9.36
CA GLU A 122 -16.36 -4.74 9.19
C GLU A 122 -16.30 -3.86 7.95
N PHE A 123 -17.00 -4.27 6.89
CA PHE A 123 -17.19 -3.44 5.71
C PHE A 123 -18.30 -2.43 5.96
N SER A 124 -18.12 -1.22 5.44
CA SER A 124 -19.23 -0.27 5.45
C SER A 124 -20.31 -0.70 4.46
N ASN A 125 -21.55 -0.26 4.66
CA ASN A 125 -22.62 -0.43 3.67
C ASN A 125 -22.41 0.46 2.42
N SER A 126 -21.40 1.34 2.42
CA SER A 126 -21.10 2.26 1.33
C SER A 126 -20.07 1.66 0.38
N PHE A 127 -20.51 1.37 -0.85
CA PHE A 127 -19.62 0.89 -1.92
C PHE A 127 -18.43 1.83 -2.14
N LEU A 128 -18.69 3.14 -2.20
CA LEU A 128 -17.67 4.16 -2.43
C LEU A 128 -16.67 4.26 -1.27
N ALA A 129 -17.14 4.15 -0.02
CA ALA A 129 -16.24 4.12 1.13
C ALA A 129 -15.33 2.90 1.11
N ASN A 130 -15.87 1.71 0.85
CA ASN A 130 -15.06 0.49 0.80
C ASN A 130 -14.03 0.55 -0.34
N LEU A 131 -14.41 1.07 -1.51
CA LEU A 131 -13.49 1.28 -2.63
C LEU A 131 -12.40 2.32 -2.28
N GLY A 132 -12.78 3.41 -1.61
CA GLY A 132 -11.86 4.40 -1.09
C GLY A 132 -10.87 3.78 -0.11
N LEU A 133 -11.35 3.03 0.90
CA LEU A 133 -10.51 2.38 1.88
C LEU A 133 -9.51 1.41 1.24
N ALA A 134 -9.92 0.59 0.27
CA ALA A 134 -9.03 -0.31 -0.46
C ALA A 134 -7.92 0.43 -1.22
N ILE A 135 -8.26 1.50 -1.94
CA ILE A 135 -7.25 2.31 -2.66
C ILE A 135 -6.31 3.02 -1.67
N GLY A 136 -6.86 3.53 -0.57
CA GLY A 136 -6.10 4.18 0.49
C GLY A 136 -5.15 3.23 1.21
N ALA A 137 -5.57 1.99 1.49
CA ALA A 137 -4.75 0.97 2.12
C ALA A 137 -3.56 0.64 1.22
N GLY A 138 -3.84 0.33 -0.06
CA GLY A 138 -2.79 0.09 -1.05
C GLY A 138 -1.82 1.27 -1.21
N LEU A 139 -2.27 2.52 -1.09
CA LEU A 139 -1.38 3.68 -1.16
C LEU A 139 -0.58 3.91 0.13
N PHE A 140 -1.27 4.14 1.25
CA PHE A 140 -0.66 4.65 2.47
C PHE A 140 0.06 3.55 3.26
N GLU A 141 -0.46 2.32 3.27
CA GLU A 141 0.24 1.21 3.93
C GLU A 141 1.52 0.87 3.18
N GLU A 142 1.49 0.78 1.85
CA GLU A 142 2.70 0.52 1.08
C GLU A 142 3.73 1.65 1.19
N LEU A 143 3.28 2.90 1.25
CA LEU A 143 4.18 4.02 1.44
C LEU A 143 4.87 3.94 2.82
N LEU A 144 4.11 3.70 3.89
CA LEU A 144 4.65 3.62 5.24
C LEU A 144 5.54 2.39 5.44
N PHE A 145 5.02 1.19 5.14
CA PHE A 145 5.69 -0.05 5.51
C PHE A 145 6.79 -0.46 4.52
N ARG A 146 6.61 -0.20 3.23
CA ARG A 146 7.55 -0.68 2.19
C ARG A 146 8.51 0.42 1.79
N VAL A 147 8.00 1.61 1.46
CA VAL A 147 8.89 2.70 1.06
C VAL A 147 9.67 3.25 2.25
N LEU A 148 9.01 3.61 3.35
CA LEU A 148 9.70 4.21 4.51
C LEU A 148 10.37 3.15 5.39
N LEU A 149 9.58 2.27 6.04
CA LEU A 149 10.09 1.34 7.04
C LEU A 149 11.05 0.31 6.45
N THR A 150 10.68 -0.40 5.38
CA THR A 150 11.56 -1.44 4.81
C THR A 150 12.85 -0.85 4.25
N THR A 151 12.80 0.29 3.54
CA THR A 151 14.02 0.95 3.06
C THR A 151 14.92 1.41 4.21
N PHE A 152 14.33 1.95 5.29
CA PHE A 152 15.07 2.33 6.49
C PHE A 152 15.74 1.13 7.17
N LEU A 153 15.02 0.01 7.34
CA LEU A 153 15.57 -1.22 7.92
C LEU A 153 16.69 -1.80 7.06
N ILE A 154 16.54 -1.81 5.72
CA ILE A 154 17.59 -2.26 4.81
C ILE A 154 18.84 -1.40 4.97
N TYR A 155 18.66 -0.07 5.03
CA TYR A 155 19.77 0.85 5.27
C TYR A 155 20.48 0.53 6.60
N LEU A 156 19.73 0.44 7.71
CA LEU A 156 20.28 0.15 9.03
C LEU A 156 21.03 -1.19 9.06
N PHE A 157 20.41 -2.27 8.60
CA PHE A 157 21.01 -3.60 8.62
C PHE A 157 22.14 -3.78 7.61
N SER A 158 22.21 -2.96 6.56
CA SER A 158 23.38 -2.92 5.67
C SER A 158 24.62 -2.33 6.34
N GLN A 159 24.46 -1.54 7.40
CA GLN A 159 25.58 -1.06 8.22
C GLN A 159 26.06 -2.11 9.23
N LEU A 160 25.17 -3.02 9.64
CA LEU A 160 25.44 -4.03 10.66
C LEU A 160 25.94 -5.36 10.09
N PHE A 161 25.48 -5.74 8.90
CA PHE A 161 25.84 -7.00 8.26
C PHE A 161 26.53 -6.75 6.91
N SER A 162 27.62 -7.47 6.64
CA SER A 162 28.33 -7.40 5.35
C SER A 162 27.57 -8.11 4.22
N ASN A 163 26.74 -9.11 4.54
CA ASN A 163 25.96 -9.84 3.56
C ASN A 163 24.64 -9.13 3.25
N LYS A 164 24.56 -8.52 2.06
CA LYS A 164 23.38 -7.82 1.56
C LYS A 164 22.10 -8.66 1.59
N PHE A 165 22.19 -9.96 1.30
CA PHE A 165 21.02 -10.84 1.33
C PHE A 165 20.47 -10.97 2.76
N ILE A 166 21.35 -11.11 3.76
CA ILE A 166 20.96 -11.19 5.17
C ILE A 166 20.30 -9.88 5.61
N SER A 167 20.89 -8.72 5.26
CA SER A 167 20.31 -7.41 5.60
C SER A 167 18.89 -7.26 5.03
N ILE A 168 18.68 -7.64 3.76
CA ILE A 168 17.37 -7.58 3.12
C ILE A 168 16.40 -8.56 3.79
N LEU A 169 16.80 -9.81 4.00
CA LEU A 169 15.94 -10.84 4.58
C LEU A 169 15.44 -10.45 5.97
N ILE A 170 16.33 -9.99 6.86
CA ILE A 170 15.96 -9.54 8.20
C ILE A 170 15.03 -8.32 8.13
N SER A 171 15.30 -7.38 7.21
CA SER A 171 14.44 -6.20 7.02
C SER A 171 13.03 -6.59 6.59
N VAL A 172 12.89 -7.52 5.64
CA VAL A 172 11.60 -8.00 5.13
C VAL A 172 10.82 -8.67 6.25
N VAL A 173 11.45 -9.57 7.01
CA VAL A 173 10.81 -10.27 8.13
C VAL A 173 10.37 -9.28 9.21
N LEU A 174 11.23 -8.36 9.62
CA LEU A 174 10.92 -7.40 10.67
C LEU A 174 9.85 -6.39 10.24
N ALA A 175 9.91 -5.86 9.01
CA ALA A 175 8.87 -4.97 8.49
C ALA A 175 7.50 -5.66 8.44
N SER A 176 7.46 -6.93 8.05
CA SER A 176 6.22 -7.73 8.00
C SER A 176 5.67 -8.04 9.39
N PHE A 177 6.55 -8.28 10.36
CA PHE A 177 6.18 -8.44 11.77
C PHE A 177 5.57 -7.16 12.34
N LEU A 178 6.23 -6.01 12.11
CA LEU A 178 5.73 -4.71 12.57
C LEU A 178 4.43 -4.32 11.87
N PHE A 179 4.29 -4.60 10.57
CA PHE A 179 3.04 -4.44 9.84
C PHE A 179 1.92 -5.22 10.52
N SER A 180 2.11 -6.50 10.81
CA SER A 180 1.09 -7.29 11.52
C SER A 180 0.78 -6.73 12.90
N LEU A 181 1.80 -6.34 13.67
CA LEU A 181 1.64 -5.84 15.04
C LEU A 181 0.76 -4.58 15.11
N VAL A 182 0.93 -3.63 14.18
CA VAL A 182 0.21 -2.36 14.25
C VAL A 182 -1.31 -2.48 14.04
N HIS A 183 -1.78 -3.57 13.41
CA HIS A 183 -3.22 -3.82 13.26
C HIS A 183 -3.91 -4.12 14.59
N TYR A 184 -3.15 -4.41 15.64
CA TYR A 184 -3.65 -4.66 16.99
C TYR A 184 -3.49 -3.43 17.90
N MET A 185 -3.27 -2.24 17.32
CA MET A 185 -3.04 -0.99 18.04
C MET A 185 -4.06 0.09 17.66
N GLY A 186 -4.50 0.88 18.64
CA GLY A 186 -5.42 2.01 18.43
C GLY A 186 -6.89 1.66 18.61
N ASN A 187 -7.76 2.65 18.39
CA ASN A 187 -9.18 2.56 18.74
C ASN A 187 -10.00 1.65 17.79
N MET A 188 -9.49 1.40 16.58
CA MET A 188 -10.10 0.52 15.58
C MET A 188 -9.22 -0.73 15.35
N ALA A 189 -8.51 -1.17 16.39
CA ALA A 189 -7.65 -2.34 16.33
C ALA A 189 -8.45 -3.62 16.13
N ASP A 190 -7.87 -4.56 15.38
CA ASP A 190 -8.41 -5.90 15.22
C ASP A 190 -8.32 -6.70 16.53
N TYR A 191 -9.19 -7.69 16.69
CA TYR A 191 -9.04 -8.66 17.77
C TYR A 191 -7.83 -9.56 17.53
N PHE A 192 -6.91 -9.59 18.49
CA PHE A 192 -5.73 -10.42 18.39
C PHE A 192 -6.08 -11.91 18.45
N THR A 193 -5.73 -12.61 17.38
CA THR A 193 -5.66 -14.07 17.33
C THR A 193 -4.38 -14.46 16.61
N ILE A 194 -3.82 -15.63 16.93
CA ILE A 194 -2.62 -16.10 16.23
C ILE A 194 -2.85 -16.25 14.73
N SER A 195 -4.07 -16.66 14.33
CA SER A 195 -4.45 -16.81 12.93
C SER A 195 -4.45 -15.49 12.19
N SER A 196 -5.11 -14.47 12.76
CA SER A 196 -5.18 -13.14 12.15
C SER A 196 -3.80 -12.46 12.12
N PHE A 197 -2.95 -12.70 13.13
CA PHE A 197 -1.60 -12.15 13.17
C PHE A 197 -0.73 -12.78 12.09
N MET A 198 -0.78 -14.10 11.96
CA MET A 198 -0.02 -14.84 10.94
C MET A 198 -0.51 -14.50 9.53
N PHE A 199 -1.82 -14.32 9.33
CA PHE A 199 -2.39 -13.83 8.09
C PHE A 199 -1.76 -12.49 7.68
N ARG A 200 -1.80 -11.49 8.58
CA ARG A 200 -1.24 -10.16 8.30
C ARG A 200 0.27 -10.19 8.14
N PHE A 201 0.96 -11.03 8.90
CA PHE A 201 2.40 -11.23 8.76
C PHE A 201 2.77 -11.77 7.36
N PHE A 202 2.06 -12.79 6.87
CA PHE A 202 2.34 -13.37 5.55
C PHE A 202 1.90 -12.47 4.40
N ALA A 203 0.77 -11.77 4.52
CA ALA A 203 0.39 -10.72 3.56
C ALA A 203 1.44 -9.61 3.55
N GLY A 204 1.89 -9.19 4.74
CA GLY A 204 3.00 -8.29 5.00
C GLY A 204 4.25 -8.67 4.22
N PHE A 205 4.66 -9.93 4.40
CA PHE A 205 5.83 -10.55 3.78
C PHE A 205 5.71 -10.61 2.26
N TRP A 206 4.56 -11.06 1.75
CA TRP A 206 4.29 -11.16 0.32
C TRP A 206 4.39 -9.80 -0.39
N PHE A 207 3.69 -8.78 0.09
CA PHE A 207 3.76 -7.45 -0.53
C PHE A 207 5.14 -6.81 -0.41
N THR A 208 5.87 -7.09 0.67
CA THR A 208 7.25 -6.63 0.80
C THR A 208 8.16 -7.30 -0.22
N LEU A 209 8.01 -8.61 -0.47
CA LEU A 209 8.73 -9.29 -1.56
C LEU A 209 8.37 -8.71 -2.93
N LEU A 210 7.07 -8.53 -3.21
CA LEU A 210 6.62 -7.91 -4.46
C LEU A 210 7.23 -6.52 -4.65
N TYR A 211 7.26 -5.71 -3.59
CA TYR A 211 7.93 -4.40 -3.59
C TYR A 211 9.42 -4.51 -3.93
N THR A 212 10.16 -5.43 -3.32
CA THR A 212 11.60 -5.59 -3.62
C THR A 212 11.90 -5.99 -5.07
N VAL A 213 10.96 -6.66 -5.74
CA VAL A 213 11.13 -7.15 -7.11
C VAL A 213 10.57 -6.17 -8.16
N ARG A 214 9.43 -5.53 -7.88
CA ARG A 214 8.68 -4.72 -8.85
C ARG A 214 8.65 -3.24 -8.54
N GLY A 215 8.86 -2.87 -7.28
CA GLY A 215 8.82 -1.49 -6.83
C GLY A 215 7.41 -0.99 -6.49
N PHE A 216 7.36 0.21 -5.93
CA PHE A 216 6.19 0.78 -5.28
C PHE A 216 4.92 0.79 -6.14
N ALA A 217 5.01 1.22 -7.40
CA ALA A 217 3.85 1.43 -8.25
C ALA A 217 3.01 0.16 -8.46
N ILE A 218 3.66 -0.98 -8.75
CA ILE A 218 2.97 -2.26 -8.91
C ILE A 218 2.43 -2.75 -7.57
N THR A 219 3.22 -2.64 -6.49
CA THR A 219 2.81 -3.15 -5.18
C THR A 219 1.60 -2.43 -4.62
N CYS A 220 1.56 -1.09 -4.66
CA CYS A 220 0.41 -0.33 -4.15
C CYS A 220 -0.88 -0.59 -4.92
N MET A 221 -0.80 -0.67 -6.26
CA MET A 221 -1.96 -1.05 -7.07
C MET A 221 -2.37 -2.51 -6.83
N ALA A 222 -1.42 -3.44 -6.70
CA ALA A 222 -1.71 -4.85 -6.45
C ALA A 222 -2.39 -5.05 -5.10
N HIS A 223 -1.95 -4.31 -4.06
CA HIS A 223 -2.60 -4.31 -2.76
C HIS A 223 -4.02 -3.74 -2.85
N ALA A 224 -4.22 -2.59 -3.48
CA ALA A 224 -5.57 -2.04 -3.68
C ALA A 224 -6.49 -3.01 -4.45
N PHE A 225 -5.99 -3.67 -5.50
CA PHE A 225 -6.76 -4.67 -6.24
C PHE A 225 -7.01 -5.95 -5.45
N TYR A 226 -6.09 -6.36 -4.59
CA TYR A 226 -6.31 -7.46 -3.64
C TYR A 226 -7.47 -7.13 -2.70
N ASP A 227 -7.46 -5.95 -2.08
CA ASP A 227 -8.52 -5.53 -1.16
C ASP A 227 -9.87 -5.45 -1.88
N ILE A 228 -9.92 -4.81 -3.06
CA ILE A 228 -11.12 -4.78 -3.91
C ILE A 228 -11.61 -6.19 -4.21
N TYR A 229 -10.72 -7.11 -4.56
CA TYR A 229 -11.07 -8.49 -4.85
C TYR A 229 -11.67 -9.19 -3.62
N VAL A 230 -11.05 -9.03 -2.45
CA VAL A 230 -11.55 -9.61 -1.20
C VAL A 230 -12.91 -9.03 -0.83
N ILE A 231 -13.03 -7.70 -0.84
CA ILE A 231 -14.23 -6.94 -0.43
C ILE A 231 -15.45 -7.24 -1.31
N PHE A 232 -15.27 -7.45 -2.61
CA PHE A 232 -16.42 -7.53 -3.52
C PHE A 232 -16.68 -8.93 -4.08
N PHE A 233 -15.74 -9.87 -3.92
CA PHE A 233 -15.86 -11.20 -4.51
C PHE A 233 -15.66 -12.35 -3.52
N LEU A 234 -15.10 -12.09 -2.33
CA LEU A 234 -14.84 -13.13 -1.33
C LEU A 234 -15.52 -12.89 0.04
N SER A 235 -16.11 -11.71 0.25
CA SER A 235 -16.85 -11.31 1.46
C SER A 235 -18.26 -11.89 1.52
#